data_AF-A0A539E2T3-F1
#
_entry.id   AF-A0A539E2T3-F1
#
_cell.length_a   1.000
_cell.length_b   1.000
_cell.length_c   1.000
_cell.angle_alpha   90.00
_cell.angle_beta   90.00
_cell.angle_gamma   90.00
#
_symmetry.space_group_name_H-M   'P 1'
#
loop_
_entity.id
_entity.type
_entity.pdbx_description
1 polymer ?
#
loop_
_entity_poly.entity_id
_entity_poly.type
_entity_poly.pdbx_seq_one_letter_code
_entity_poly.pdbx_strand_id
1 'polypeptide(L)'
;MNFERLLAPDYLAHPLLDPNYFTRDPEGAVALRQALDDMRRGPDAYNAHLNRLLRPWDDPRSLGQNMAVIHSYLREVDLYLREMLQLVPAPAARALGPLPLVTGTNDLMALMAIMFTSEDRQARYEAQRKIGLARLFFDVDHTDDVQNGPAHTRRLEECLARELWARVTRARR
;
A
#
# COMPACT_ATOMS: atom_id res chain seq x y z
N MET A 1 -14.68 9.45 -17.14
CA MET A 1 -13.28 9.40 -16.69
C MET A 1 -12.92 7.91 -16.61
N ASN A 2 -12.04 7.42 -17.49
CA ASN A 2 -11.86 5.98 -17.67
C ASN A 2 -10.83 5.44 -16.67
N PHE A 3 -11.30 4.83 -15.58
CA PHE A 3 -10.47 4.24 -14.53
C PHE A 3 -9.49 3.18 -15.06
N GLU A 4 -9.78 2.56 -16.21
CA GLU A 4 -8.90 1.57 -16.84
C GLU A 4 -7.52 2.14 -17.23
N ARG A 5 -7.40 3.44 -17.51
CA ARG A 5 -6.11 4.07 -17.83
C ARG A 5 -5.20 4.27 -16.61
N LEU A 6 -5.77 4.39 -15.41
CA LEU A 6 -5.01 4.34 -14.15
C LEU A 6 -4.53 2.92 -13.83
N LEU A 7 -5.18 1.89 -14.40
CA LEU A 7 -4.91 0.47 -14.16
C LEU A 7 -3.97 -0.16 -15.21
N ALA A 8 -3.66 0.54 -16.31
CA ALA A 8 -2.72 0.10 -17.33
C ALA A 8 -1.60 1.11 -17.61
N PRO A 9 -0.75 1.44 -16.62
CA PRO A 9 0.46 2.21 -16.88
C PRO A 9 1.56 1.30 -17.44
N ASP A 10 2.07 1.60 -18.64
CA ASP A 10 3.30 0.99 -19.15
C ASP A 10 4.52 1.70 -18.55
N TYR A 11 4.93 1.28 -17.34
CA TYR A 11 6.23 1.58 -16.73
C TYR A 11 6.61 0.44 -15.77
N LEU A 12 7.89 0.03 -15.76
CA LEU A 12 8.45 -1.05 -14.92
C LEU A 12 8.28 -0.87 -13.39
N ALA A 13 7.66 0.23 -12.92
CA ALA A 13 7.29 0.48 -11.53
C ALA A 13 5.96 1.26 -11.44
N HIS A 14 5.17 1.05 -10.38
CA HIS A 14 3.88 1.70 -10.12
C HIS A 14 3.99 3.25 -10.24
N PRO A 15 3.03 4.00 -10.84
CA PRO A 15 3.17 5.43 -11.14
C PRO A 15 3.57 6.30 -9.94
N LEU A 16 2.98 6.05 -8.77
CA LEU A 16 3.33 6.74 -7.52
C LEU A 16 4.74 6.45 -6.97
N LEU A 17 5.50 5.53 -7.57
CA LEU A 17 6.90 5.28 -7.22
C LEU A 17 7.87 6.05 -8.13
N ASP A 18 7.37 6.74 -9.16
CA ASP A 18 8.17 7.59 -10.04
C ASP A 18 8.42 8.98 -9.41
N PRO A 19 9.67 9.39 -9.15
CA PRO A 19 9.99 10.73 -8.65
C PRO A 19 9.54 11.88 -9.54
N ASN A 20 9.23 11.62 -10.81
CA ASN A 20 8.78 12.60 -11.80
C ASN A 20 7.31 12.41 -12.19
N TYR A 21 6.53 11.68 -11.38
CA TYR A 21 5.11 11.38 -11.61
C TYR A 21 4.31 12.62 -12.03
N PHE A 22 4.41 13.73 -11.29
CA PHE A 22 3.65 14.95 -11.60
C PHE A 22 3.96 15.59 -12.96
N THR A 23 5.16 15.35 -13.50
CA THR A 23 5.53 15.84 -14.83
C THR A 23 5.11 14.87 -15.92
N ARG A 24 5.17 13.55 -15.64
CA ARG A 24 4.84 12.50 -16.61
C ARG A 24 3.35 12.24 -16.74
N ASP A 25 2.59 12.43 -15.67
CA ASP A 25 1.13 12.28 -15.64
C ASP A 25 0.45 13.49 -14.96
N PRO A 26 0.33 14.62 -15.68
CA PRO A 26 -0.35 15.80 -15.16
C PRO A 26 -1.84 15.56 -14.87
N GLU A 27 -2.50 14.68 -15.63
CA GLU A 27 -3.92 14.36 -15.44
C GLU A 27 -4.13 13.61 -14.11
N GLY A 28 -3.32 12.58 -13.85
CA GLY A 28 -3.32 11.86 -12.57
C GLY A 28 -2.95 12.77 -11.40
N ALA A 29 -2.02 13.70 -11.59
CA ALA A 29 -1.67 14.70 -10.58
C ALA A 29 -2.87 15.59 -10.21
N VAL A 30 -3.61 16.07 -11.21
CA VAL A 30 -4.82 16.88 -11.01
C VAL A 30 -5.91 16.06 -10.31
N ALA A 31 -6.10 14.79 -10.68
CA ALA A 31 -7.07 13.91 -10.03
C ALA A 31 -6.75 13.70 -8.54
N LEU A 32 -5.47 13.47 -8.20
CA LEU A 32 -5.03 13.33 -6.80
C LEU A 32 -5.19 14.64 -6.02
N ARG A 33 -4.93 15.78 -6.65
CA ARG A 33 -5.17 17.09 -6.05
C ARG A 33 -6.65 17.26 -5.71
N GLN A 34 -7.53 16.97 -6.66
CA GLN A 34 -8.97 17.07 -6.47
C GLN A 34 -9.44 16.15 -5.34
N ALA A 35 -8.93 14.93 -5.28
CA ALA A 35 -9.23 13.99 -4.20
C ALA A 35 -8.83 14.56 -2.82
N LEU A 36 -7.66 15.20 -2.71
CA LEU A 36 -7.24 15.86 -1.47
C LEU A 36 -8.21 16.99 -1.08
N ASP A 37 -8.57 17.83 -2.04
CA ASP A 37 -9.48 18.96 -1.79
C ASP A 37 -10.88 18.49 -1.40
N ASP A 38 -11.36 17.39 -1.99
CA ASP A 38 -12.61 16.75 -1.60
C ASP A 38 -12.56 16.18 -0.17
N MET A 39 -11.48 15.47 0.20
CA MET A 39 -11.30 14.93 1.56
C MET A 39 -11.24 16.02 2.62
N ARG A 40 -10.65 17.17 2.30
CA ARG A 40 -10.54 18.34 3.21
C ARG A 40 -11.88 18.99 3.55
N ARG A 41 -12.97 18.67 2.84
CA ARG A 41 -14.31 19.22 3.15
C ARG A 41 -14.85 18.78 4.51
N GLY A 42 -14.36 17.68 5.06
CA GLY A 42 -14.69 17.27 6.42
C GLY A 42 -14.51 15.76 6.68
N PRO A 43 -14.73 15.32 7.92
CA PRO A 43 -14.54 13.93 8.33
C PRO A 43 -15.37 12.92 7.53
N ASP A 44 -16.60 13.28 7.16
CA ASP A 44 -17.48 12.41 6.38
C ASP A 44 -16.98 12.23 4.94
N ALA A 45 -16.51 13.32 4.31
CA ALA A 45 -15.93 13.27 2.97
C ALA A 45 -14.64 12.44 2.97
N TYR A 46 -13.82 12.57 4.01
CA TYR A 46 -12.64 11.73 4.17
C TYR A 46 -13.01 10.25 4.36
N ASN A 47 -13.98 9.95 5.23
CA ASN A 47 -14.42 8.56 5.42
C ASN A 47 -15.01 7.96 4.14
N ALA A 48 -15.78 8.73 3.38
CA ALA A 48 -16.32 8.29 2.09
C ALA A 48 -15.21 7.98 1.08
N HIS A 49 -14.12 8.75 1.09
CA HIS A 49 -12.93 8.44 0.29
C HIS A 49 -12.28 7.13 0.74
N LEU A 50 -12.05 6.96 2.05
CA LEU A 50 -11.43 5.74 2.59
C LEU A 50 -12.29 4.49 2.34
N ASN A 51 -13.60 4.58 2.46
CA ASN A 51 -14.50 3.47 2.14
C ASN A 51 -14.38 3.05 0.68
N ARG A 52 -14.37 4.00 -0.26
CA ARG A 52 -14.13 3.68 -1.69
C ARG A 52 -12.77 3.03 -1.93
N LEU A 53 -11.75 3.46 -1.19
CA LEU A 53 -10.38 2.98 -1.35
C LEU A 53 -10.20 1.55 -0.79
N LEU A 54 -10.79 1.28 0.37
CA LEU A 54 -10.52 0.08 1.19
C LEU A 54 -11.63 -0.99 1.11
N ARG A 55 -12.82 -0.62 0.63
CA ARG A 55 -14.02 -1.47 0.67
C ARG A 55 -14.64 -1.58 -0.73
N PRO A 56 -13.96 -2.23 -1.69
CA PRO A 56 -14.45 -2.33 -3.06
C PRO A 56 -15.76 -3.14 -3.19
N TRP A 57 -16.13 -3.93 -2.17
CA TRP A 57 -17.37 -4.71 -2.11
C TRP A 57 -18.53 -4.05 -1.36
N ASP A 58 -18.49 -2.72 -1.20
CA ASP A 58 -19.59 -1.93 -0.62
C ASP A 58 -19.97 -2.34 0.82
N ASP A 59 -18.94 -2.57 1.66
CA ASP A 59 -19.06 -2.77 3.11
C ASP A 59 -18.52 -1.54 3.86
N PRO A 60 -19.29 -0.44 3.96
CA PRO A 60 -18.80 0.80 4.53
C PRO A 60 -18.52 0.66 6.03
N ARG A 61 -17.38 1.19 6.46
CA ARG A 61 -16.92 1.21 7.85
C ARG A 61 -16.84 2.63 8.40
N SER A 62 -16.74 2.71 9.72
CA SER A 62 -16.58 4.00 10.40
C SER A 62 -15.19 4.59 10.10
N LEU A 63 -15.07 5.91 10.24
CA LEU A 63 -13.81 6.62 10.00
C LEU A 63 -12.67 6.04 10.84
N GLY A 64 -12.90 5.77 12.13
CA GLY A 64 -11.87 5.21 13.02
C GLY A 64 -11.38 3.83 12.56
N GLN A 65 -12.28 2.97 12.06
CA GLN A 65 -11.91 1.66 11.52
C GLN A 65 -11.09 1.78 10.24
N ASN A 66 -11.49 2.65 9.32
CA ASN A 66 -10.75 2.87 8.07
C ASN A 66 -9.38 3.53 8.31
N MET A 67 -9.33 4.49 9.22
CA MET A 67 -8.06 5.11 9.63
C MET A 67 -7.12 4.09 10.25
N ALA A 68 -7.61 3.18 11.10
CA ALA A 68 -6.77 2.14 11.69
C ALA A 68 -6.15 1.22 10.62
N VAL A 69 -6.93 0.85 9.58
CA VAL A 69 -6.43 0.03 8.48
C VAL A 69 -5.35 0.76 7.67
N ILE A 70 -5.62 1.98 7.21
CA ILE A 70 -4.62 2.77 6.46
C ILE A 70 -3.38 3.04 7.29
N HIS A 71 -3.55 3.35 8.58
CA HIS A 71 -2.44 3.56 9.50
C HIS A 71 -1.55 2.32 9.60
N SER A 72 -2.12 1.12 9.62
CA SER A 72 -1.36 -0.14 9.62
C SER A 72 -0.48 -0.26 8.37
N TYR A 73 -1.07 -0.11 7.19
CA TYR A 73 -0.33 -0.20 5.93
C TYR A 73 0.76 0.87 5.81
N LEU A 74 0.48 2.11 6.22
CA LEU A 74 1.47 3.18 6.20
C LEU A 74 2.65 2.86 7.14
N ARG A 75 2.41 2.25 8.31
CA ARG A 75 3.47 1.80 9.21
C ARG A 75 4.25 0.62 8.67
N GLU A 76 3.59 -0.33 8.02
CA GLU A 76 4.24 -1.46 7.37
C GLU A 76 5.21 -1.00 6.29
N VAL A 77 4.87 0.05 5.53
CA VAL A 77 5.81 0.67 4.60
C VAL A 77 7.07 1.16 5.31
N ASP A 78 6.95 1.87 6.44
CA ASP A 78 8.12 2.35 7.18
C ASP A 78 9.01 1.19 7.66
N LEU A 79 8.40 0.08 8.11
CA LEU A 79 9.11 -1.12 8.52
C LEU A 79 9.82 -1.78 7.34
N TYR A 80 9.12 -1.99 6.24
CA TYR A 80 9.67 -2.54 5.01
C TYR A 80 10.87 -1.73 4.51
N LEU A 81 10.74 -0.40 4.45
CA LEU A 81 11.83 0.47 4.01
C LEU A 81 13.04 0.40 4.94
N ARG A 82 12.80 0.32 6.26
CA ARG A 82 13.87 0.15 7.24
C ARG A 82 14.62 -1.17 7.04
N GLU A 83 13.91 -2.27 6.82
CA GLU A 83 14.51 -3.58 6.59
C GLU A 83 15.31 -3.59 5.28
N MET A 84 14.77 -3.00 4.21
CA MET A 84 15.49 -2.89 2.94
C MET A 84 16.79 -2.09 3.07
N LEU A 85 16.80 -1.03 3.87
CA LEU A 85 18.02 -0.24 4.10
C LEU A 85 19.10 -0.99 4.88
N GLN A 86 18.76 -2.04 5.63
CA GLN A 86 19.76 -2.90 6.29
C GLN A 86 20.55 -3.76 5.28
N LEU A 87 20.01 -3.97 4.09
CA LEU A 87 20.66 -4.73 3.01
C LEU A 87 21.67 -3.88 2.23
N VAL A 88 21.73 -2.56 2.47
CA VAL A 88 22.54 -1.60 1.74
C VAL A 88 23.72 -1.14 2.61
N PRO A 89 24.92 -0.89 2.03
CA PRO A 89 26.05 -0.36 2.79
C PRO A 89 25.71 0.93 3.55
N ALA A 90 26.20 1.06 4.79
CA ALA A 90 25.82 2.12 5.73
C ALA A 90 25.90 3.57 5.19
N PRO A 91 26.89 3.97 4.35
CA PRO A 91 26.91 5.31 3.76
C PRO A 91 25.70 5.58 2.86
N ALA A 92 25.33 4.61 2.02
CA ALA A 92 24.18 4.73 1.13
C ALA A 92 22.87 4.60 1.89
N ALA A 93 22.79 3.72 2.90
CA ALA A 93 21.60 3.58 3.75
C ALA A 93 21.24 4.90 4.46
N ARG A 94 22.22 5.66 4.94
CA ARG A 94 21.99 6.99 5.54
C ARG A 94 21.48 8.02 4.54
N ALA A 95 22.02 8.02 3.31
CA ALA A 95 21.59 8.95 2.27
C ALA A 95 20.18 8.64 1.73
N LEU A 96 19.76 7.38 1.77
CA LEU A 96 18.46 6.89 1.30
C LEU A 96 17.41 6.79 2.42
N GLY A 97 17.77 7.17 3.65
CA GLY A 97 16.90 7.11 4.81
C GLY A 97 15.69 8.03 4.66
N PRO A 98 14.45 7.55 4.91
CA PRO A 98 13.27 8.39 4.85
C PRO A 98 13.33 9.52 5.89
N LEU A 99 12.79 10.69 5.52
CA LEU A 99 12.71 11.86 6.35
C LEU A 99 11.77 11.63 7.55
N PRO A 100 12.15 12.09 8.75
CA PRO A 100 11.33 11.95 9.96
C PRO A 100 9.90 12.48 9.79
N LEU A 101 9.74 13.58 9.05
CA LEU A 101 8.44 14.17 8.72
C LEU A 101 7.49 13.16 8.04
N VAL A 102 8.01 12.33 7.14
CA VAL A 102 7.20 11.36 6.39
C VAL A 102 6.98 10.09 7.21
N THR A 103 8.01 9.59 7.90
CA THR A 103 7.87 8.41 8.77
C THR A 103 6.96 8.65 9.96
N GLY A 104 6.92 9.88 10.49
CA GLY A 104 6.04 10.27 11.58
C GLY A 104 4.58 10.44 11.15
N THR A 105 4.31 10.51 9.84
CA THR A 105 2.96 10.75 9.30
C THR A 105 2.32 9.44 8.85
N ASN A 106 1.32 8.97 9.60
CA ASN A 106 0.54 7.76 9.30
C ASN A 106 -0.94 8.09 9.08
N ASP A 107 -1.17 9.12 8.26
CA ASP A 107 -2.49 9.59 7.83
C ASP A 107 -2.40 9.91 6.33
N LEU A 108 -3.32 9.36 5.54
CA LEU A 108 -3.29 9.50 4.08
C LEU A 108 -3.48 10.95 3.63
N MET A 109 -4.41 11.67 4.25
CA MET A 109 -4.71 13.05 3.87
C MET A 109 -3.51 13.97 4.18
N ALA A 110 -2.86 13.77 5.33
CA ALA A 110 -1.66 14.50 5.72
C ALA A 110 -0.47 14.19 4.80
N LEU A 111 -0.25 12.93 4.42
CA LEU A 111 0.79 12.57 3.44
C LEU A 111 0.50 13.19 2.07
N MET A 112 -0.75 13.17 1.61
CA MET A 112 -1.13 13.84 0.37
C MET A 112 -0.90 15.36 0.45
N ALA A 113 -1.14 15.98 1.60
CA ALA A 113 -0.79 17.38 1.80
C ALA A 113 0.73 17.60 1.64
N ILE A 114 1.57 16.82 2.33
CA ILE A 114 3.05 16.90 2.22
C ILE A 114 3.50 16.74 0.76
N MET A 115 2.99 15.70 0.10
CA MET A 115 3.29 15.36 -1.31
C MET A 115 3.12 16.56 -2.26
N PHE A 116 2.21 17.46 -1.92
CA PHE A 116 1.73 18.51 -2.79
C PHE A 116 2.09 19.93 -2.36
N THR A 117 2.37 20.17 -1.08
CA THR A 117 2.59 21.52 -0.53
C THR A 117 3.97 21.68 0.09
N SER A 118 4.73 20.60 0.31
CA SER A 118 6.10 20.72 0.82
C SER A 118 7.00 21.41 -0.19
N GLU A 119 7.80 22.36 0.28
CA GLU A 119 8.84 23.01 -0.53
C GLU A 119 10.00 22.05 -0.83
N ASP A 120 10.26 21.11 0.08
CA ASP A 120 11.28 20.09 -0.07
C ASP A 120 10.84 18.99 -1.05
N ARG A 121 11.60 18.85 -2.14
CA ARG A 121 11.38 17.83 -3.18
C ARG A 121 11.50 16.42 -2.62
N GLN A 122 12.41 16.18 -1.68
CA GLN A 122 12.60 14.87 -1.09
C GLN A 122 11.37 14.49 -0.25
N ALA A 123 10.90 15.37 0.63
CA ALA A 123 9.68 15.16 1.38
C ALA A 123 8.45 14.89 0.49
N ARG A 124 8.31 15.61 -0.64
CA ARG A 124 7.23 15.35 -1.59
C ARG A 124 7.29 13.93 -2.16
N TYR A 125 8.46 13.52 -2.63
CA TYR A 125 8.66 12.20 -3.22
C TYR A 125 8.47 11.09 -2.18
N GLU A 126 8.99 11.25 -0.97
CA GLU A 126 8.87 10.22 0.05
C GLU A 126 7.43 10.04 0.53
N ALA A 127 6.66 11.13 0.64
CA ALA A 127 5.23 11.04 0.91
C ALA A 127 4.48 10.30 -0.22
N GLN A 128 4.79 10.63 -1.49
CA GLN A 128 4.26 9.95 -2.67
C GLN A 128 4.59 8.44 -2.64
N ARG A 129 5.86 8.10 -2.39
CA ARG A 129 6.36 6.74 -2.31
C ARG A 129 5.69 5.96 -1.17
N LYS A 130 5.51 6.59 -0.01
CA LYS A 130 4.85 5.95 1.15
C LYS A 130 3.40 5.62 0.84
N ILE A 131 2.66 6.55 0.22
CA ILE A 131 1.29 6.31 -0.25
C ILE A 131 1.26 5.19 -1.30
N GLY A 132 2.15 5.26 -2.29
CA GLY A 132 2.23 4.28 -3.38
C GLY A 132 2.52 2.86 -2.88
N LEU A 133 3.48 2.70 -1.97
CA LEU A 133 3.80 1.39 -1.38
C LEU A 133 2.67 0.88 -0.49
N ALA A 134 2.04 1.74 0.31
CA ALA A 134 0.92 1.32 1.16
C ALA A 134 -0.27 0.84 0.32
N ARG A 135 -0.52 1.50 -0.83
CA ARG A 135 -1.52 1.03 -1.79
C ARG A 135 -1.14 -0.31 -2.39
N LEU A 136 0.12 -0.48 -2.80
CA LEU A 136 0.61 -1.74 -3.34
C LEU A 136 0.48 -2.89 -2.33
N PHE A 137 0.83 -2.67 -1.06
CA PHE A 137 0.69 -3.66 0.00
C PHE A 137 -0.76 -4.05 0.22
N PHE A 138 -1.65 -3.04 0.29
CA PHE A 138 -3.08 -3.28 0.36
C PHE A 138 -3.57 -4.12 -0.82
N ASP A 139 -3.21 -3.76 -2.06
CA ASP A 139 -3.65 -4.48 -3.25
C ASP A 139 -3.13 -5.93 -3.26
N VAL A 140 -1.86 -6.16 -2.89
CA VAL A 140 -1.26 -7.50 -2.78
C VAL A 140 -2.00 -8.34 -1.75
N ASP A 141 -2.23 -7.81 -0.54
CA ASP A 141 -2.94 -8.53 0.52
C ASP A 141 -4.36 -8.91 0.10
N HIS A 142 -4.99 -8.11 -0.75
CA HIS A 142 -6.37 -8.31 -1.20
C HIS A 142 -6.46 -9.00 -2.56
N THR A 143 -5.36 -9.54 -3.09
CA THR A 143 -5.41 -10.47 -4.23
C THR A 143 -5.97 -11.83 -3.81
N ASP A 144 -6.75 -12.44 -4.70
CA ASP A 144 -7.37 -13.75 -4.45
C ASP A 144 -6.32 -14.82 -4.09
N ASP A 145 -5.14 -14.79 -4.71
CA ASP A 145 -4.07 -15.76 -4.45
C ASP A 145 -3.56 -15.69 -3.01
N VAL A 146 -3.40 -14.47 -2.47
CA VAL A 146 -2.98 -14.25 -1.08
C VAL A 146 -4.12 -14.58 -0.11
N GLN A 147 -5.34 -14.12 -0.39
CA GLN A 147 -6.52 -14.37 0.45
C GLN A 147 -6.88 -15.87 0.53
N ASN A 148 -6.65 -16.63 -0.54
CA ASN A 148 -6.88 -18.08 -0.58
C ASN A 148 -5.72 -18.91 0.00
N GLY A 149 -4.61 -18.28 0.38
CA GLY A 149 -3.45 -18.95 0.98
C GLY A 149 -3.77 -19.95 2.10
N PRO A 150 -4.66 -19.62 3.08
CA PRO A 150 -5.08 -20.56 4.11
C PRO A 150 -5.84 -21.78 3.56
N ALA A 151 -6.66 -21.60 2.53
CA ALA A 151 -7.38 -22.70 1.89
C ALA A 151 -6.42 -23.62 1.10
N HIS A 152 -5.46 -23.04 0.38
CA HIS A 152 -4.40 -23.78 -0.28
C HIS A 152 -3.53 -24.57 0.71
N THR A 153 -3.17 -23.96 1.84
CA THR A 153 -2.41 -24.61 2.92
C THR A 153 -3.17 -25.82 3.48
N ARG A 154 -4.45 -25.64 3.83
CA ARG A 154 -5.29 -26.72 4.33
C ARG A 154 -5.40 -27.88 3.33
N ARG A 155 -5.58 -27.57 2.05
CA ARG A 155 -5.66 -28.58 0.99
C ARG A 155 -4.35 -29.34 0.80
N LEU A 156 -3.20 -28.66 0.94
CA LEU A 156 -1.90 -29.30 0.93
C LEU A 156 -1.73 -30.25 2.13
N GLU A 157 -2.09 -29.79 3.33
CA GLU A 157 -2.06 -30.61 4.55
C GLU A 157 -2.94 -31.86 4.44
N GLU A 158 -4.15 -31.72 3.89
CA GLU A 158 -5.06 -32.85 3.62
C GLU A 158 -4.46 -33.85 2.62
N CYS A 159 -3.84 -33.37 1.55
CA CYS A 159 -3.14 -34.21 0.58
C CYS A 159 -1.95 -34.96 1.20
N LEU A 160 -1.14 -34.28 2.01
CA LEU A 160 -0.01 -34.90 2.72
C LEU A 160 -0.48 -35.94 3.74
N ALA A 161 -1.56 -35.67 4.46
CA ALA A 161 -2.18 -36.64 5.37
C ALA A 161 -2.64 -37.91 4.64
N ARG A 162 -3.32 -37.74 3.50
CA ARG A 162 -3.84 -38.85 2.70
C ARG A 162 -2.75 -39.67 2.02
N GLU A 163 -1.76 -39.02 1.41
CA GLU A 163 -0.80 -39.71 0.55
C GLU A 163 0.52 -40.05 1.24
N LEU A 164 1.03 -39.18 2.11
CA LEU A 164 2.33 -39.39 2.75
C LEU A 164 2.16 -40.13 4.08
N TRP A 165 1.33 -39.59 4.98
CA TRP A 165 1.26 -40.08 6.36
C TRP A 165 0.52 -41.40 6.49
N ALA A 166 -0.56 -41.61 5.73
CA ALA A 166 -1.28 -42.89 5.69
C ALA A 166 -0.44 -44.04 5.08
N ARG A 167 0.45 -43.73 4.12
CA ARG A 167 1.34 -44.74 3.53
C ARG A 167 2.49 -45.09 4.47
N VAL A 168 3.08 -44.11 5.15
CA VAL A 168 4.15 -44.34 6.14
C VAL A 168 3.65 -45.13 7.35
N THR A 169 2.42 -44.92 7.81
CA THR A 169 1.83 -45.72 8.91
C THR A 169 1.46 -47.14 8.48
N ARG A 170 1.05 -47.37 7.23
CA ARG A 170 0.84 -48.73 6.68
C ARG A 170 2.13 -49.51 6.48
N ALA A 171 3.22 -48.86 6.05
CA ALA A 171 4.51 -49.53 5.82
C ALA A 171 5.26 -49.90 7.12
N ARG A 172 4.83 -49.37 8.28
CA ARG A 172 5.39 -49.68 9.61
C ARG A 172 4.62 -50.75 10.38
N ARG A 173 3.50 -51.26 9.85
CA ARG A 173 2.76 -52.42 10.38
C ARG A 173 3.09 -53.65 9.56
#